data_AF-A0A0B3SIH3-F1
#
_entry.id   AF-A0A0B3SIH3-F1
#
_cell.length_a   1.000
_cell.length_b   1.000
_cell.length_c   1.000
_cell.angle_alpha   90.00
_cell.angle_beta   90.00
_cell.angle_gamma   90.00
#
_symmetry.space_group_name_H-M   'P 1'
#
loop_
_entity.id
_entity.type
_entity.pdbx_description
1 polymer ?
#
loop_
_entity_poly.entity_id
_entity_poly.type
_entity_poly.pdbx_seq_one_letter_code
_entity_poly.pdbx_strand_id
1 'polypeptide(L)'
;MSEWGPWIEHDGCGFPLAYAGQYMQATFILACEDEWGGAAGDERHQEFVAGKDVVNNPMWDHAKFGHGYHYISGPFAGRNFFAGKVIRYRIRKPRGVTLLQQIARDAKCPQKVDA
;
A
#
# COMPACT_ATOMS: atom_id res chain seq x y z
N MET A 1 -10.71 -13.64 -8.72
CA MET A 1 -9.35 -13.12 -8.96
C MET A 1 -9.08 -12.01 -7.96
N SER A 2 -7.89 -11.96 -7.35
CA SER A 2 -7.52 -10.86 -6.45
C SER A 2 -7.47 -9.53 -7.23
N GLU A 3 -8.17 -8.52 -6.72
CA GLU A 3 -8.14 -7.13 -7.22
C GLU A 3 -6.75 -6.49 -7.07
N TRP A 4 -5.87 -7.13 -6.30
CA TRP A 4 -4.52 -6.67 -6.02
C TRP A 4 -3.48 -7.37 -6.91
N GLY A 5 -2.42 -6.63 -7.21
CA GLY A 5 -1.17 -7.19 -7.74
C GLY A 5 -0.42 -8.04 -6.70
N PRO A 6 0.73 -8.62 -7.09
CA PRO A 6 1.60 -9.30 -6.16
C PRO A 6 2.12 -8.34 -5.08
N TRP A 7 2.53 -8.90 -3.94
CA TRP A 7 3.30 -8.16 -2.95
C TRP A 7 4.68 -7.82 -3.51
N ILE A 8 5.13 -6.61 -3.20
CA ILE A 8 6.44 -6.07 -3.51
C ILE A 8 7.09 -5.76 -2.16
N GLU A 9 8.20 -6.40 -1.86
CA GLU A 9 8.98 -6.13 -0.65
C GLU A 9 9.61 -4.73 -0.75
N HIS A 10 9.59 -4.00 0.37
CA HIS A 10 10.12 -2.64 0.44
C HIS A 10 11.48 -2.63 1.15
N ASP A 11 12.43 -1.89 0.59
CA ASP A 11 13.84 -1.86 0.99
C ASP A 11 14.15 -0.80 2.06
N GLY A 12 13.15 -0.02 2.46
CA GLY A 12 13.31 1.06 3.43
C GLY A 12 13.98 2.31 2.88
N CYS A 13 14.11 2.47 1.56
CA CYS A 13 14.80 3.61 0.93
C CYS A 13 13.83 4.69 0.40
N GLY A 14 12.79 5.00 1.18
CA GLY A 14 11.80 6.02 0.83
C GLY A 14 10.71 5.51 -0.13
N PHE A 15 9.75 6.39 -0.46
CA PHE A 15 8.62 6.00 -1.28
C PHE A 15 9.02 5.79 -2.77
N PRO A 16 8.63 4.67 -3.40
CA PRO A 16 8.84 4.45 -4.84
C PRO A 16 7.93 5.36 -5.71
N LEU A 17 8.47 6.52 -6.13
CA LEU A 17 7.72 7.55 -6.88
C LEU A 17 7.02 7.05 -8.15
N ALA A 18 7.48 5.95 -8.75
CA ALA A 18 6.83 5.31 -9.89
C ALA A 18 5.37 4.90 -9.63
N TYR A 19 4.98 4.77 -8.36
CA TYR A 19 3.63 4.37 -7.95
C TYR A 19 2.80 5.53 -7.36
N ALA A 20 3.28 6.78 -7.48
CA ALA A 20 2.52 7.95 -7.06
C ALA A 20 1.15 8.02 -7.77
N GLY A 21 0.11 8.35 -7.01
CA GLY A 21 -1.28 8.41 -7.48
C GLY A 21 -2.01 7.07 -7.59
N GLN A 22 -1.33 5.95 -7.34
CA GLN A 22 -1.96 4.63 -7.38
C GLN A 22 -2.62 4.26 -6.04
N TYR A 23 -3.65 3.42 -6.09
CA TYR A 23 -4.25 2.84 -4.89
C TYR A 23 -3.45 1.63 -4.43
N MET A 24 -3.01 1.64 -3.17
CA MET A 24 -2.05 0.70 -2.62
C MET A 24 -2.55 0.13 -1.31
N GLN A 25 -2.08 -1.07 -0.99
CA GLN A 25 -2.12 -1.63 0.35
C GLN A 25 -0.67 -1.81 0.81
N ALA A 26 -0.32 -1.27 1.98
CA ALA A 26 0.99 -1.46 2.59
C ALA A 26 0.86 -2.25 3.89
N THR A 27 1.83 -3.12 4.15
CA THR A 27 2.06 -3.75 5.45
C THR A 27 3.21 -3.04 6.13
N PHE A 28 3.06 -2.69 7.40
CA PHE A 28 4.10 -2.06 8.20
C PHE A 28 4.19 -2.67 9.60
N ILE A 29 5.36 -2.53 10.22
CA ILE A 29 5.61 -2.93 11.61
C ILE A 29 5.42 -1.74 12.53
N LEU A 30 4.70 -1.92 13.62
CA LEU A 30 4.55 -0.91 14.66
C LEU A 30 5.85 -0.71 15.45
N ALA A 31 6.18 0.56 15.73
CA ALA A 31 7.33 0.90 16.56
C ALA A 31 6.98 0.97 18.06
N CYS A 32 5.72 1.16 18.40
CA CYS A 32 5.21 1.29 19.75
C CYS A 32 3.78 0.77 19.83
N GLU A 33 3.21 0.78 21.03
CA GLU A 33 1.79 0.52 21.21
C GLU A 33 0.94 1.59 20.49
N ASP A 34 -0.19 1.17 19.91
CA ASP A 34 -1.14 2.08 19.25
C ASP A 34 -2.49 2.12 19.97
N GLU A 35 -3.34 3.07 19.59
CA GLU A 35 -4.68 3.24 20.19
C GLU A 35 -5.68 2.14 19.81
N TRP A 36 -5.29 1.22 18.92
CA TRP A 36 -6.08 0.08 18.45
C TRP A 36 -5.55 -1.25 19.01
N GLY A 37 -4.80 -1.20 20.11
CA GLY A 37 -4.30 -2.37 20.84
C GLY A 37 -3.17 -3.12 20.14
N GLY A 38 -2.47 -2.50 19.21
CA GLY A 38 -1.23 -3.04 18.64
C GLY A 38 -0.07 -2.83 19.60
N ALA A 39 0.88 -3.77 19.58
CA ALA A 39 2.13 -3.69 20.31
C ALA A 39 3.31 -3.41 19.35
N ALA A 40 4.43 -2.98 19.92
CA ALA A 40 5.67 -2.85 19.16
C ALA A 40 6.06 -4.20 18.53
N GLY A 41 6.34 -4.19 17.22
CA GLY A 41 6.65 -5.39 16.45
C GLY A 41 5.47 -5.99 15.69
N ASP A 42 4.23 -5.58 15.97
CA ASP A 42 3.06 -6.12 15.26
C ASP A 42 3.01 -5.66 13.80
N GLU A 43 2.58 -6.56 12.92
CA GLU A 43 2.27 -6.22 11.53
C GLU A 43 0.87 -5.61 11.39
N ARG A 44 0.78 -4.46 10.73
CA ARG A 44 -0.47 -3.78 10.41
C ARG A 44 -0.60 -3.55 8.91
N HIS A 45 -1.84 -3.48 8.44
CA HIS A 45 -2.17 -3.26 7.04
C HIS A 45 -2.94 -1.96 6.89
N GLN A 46 -2.57 -1.15 5.90
CA GLN A 46 -3.29 0.08 5.56
C GLN A 46 -3.48 0.19 4.05
N GLU A 47 -4.66 0.63 3.65
CA GLU A 47 -4.97 0.95 2.26
C GLU A 47 -5.07 2.46 2.07
N PHE A 48 -4.47 2.97 1.00
CA PHE A 48 -4.45 4.41 0.71
C PHE A 48 -4.15 4.68 -0.77
N VAL A 49 -4.40 5.91 -1.20
CA VAL A 49 -3.85 6.44 -2.46
C VAL A 49 -2.47 7.01 -2.16
N ALA A 50 -1.48 6.70 -3.00
CA ALA A 50 -0.12 7.23 -2.91
C ALA A 50 -0.04 8.73 -3.32
N GLY A 51 -0.73 9.59 -2.55
CA GLY A 51 -0.69 11.03 -2.71
C GLY A 51 0.57 11.67 -2.12
N LYS A 52 0.67 13.00 -2.22
CA LYS A 52 1.84 13.77 -1.74
C LYS A 52 2.16 13.52 -0.27
N ASP A 53 1.15 13.34 0.57
CA ASP A 53 1.34 13.11 2.01
C ASP A 53 1.94 11.73 2.29
N VAL A 54 1.55 10.71 1.51
CA VAL A 54 2.06 9.35 1.62
C VAL A 54 3.50 9.26 1.13
N VAL A 55 3.82 9.93 0.02
CA VAL A 55 5.18 9.94 -0.57
C VAL A 55 6.21 10.46 0.44
N ASN A 56 5.81 11.42 1.27
CA ASN A 56 6.67 12.02 2.28
C ASN A 56 6.57 11.33 3.66
N ASN A 57 5.80 10.24 3.79
CA ASN A 57 5.60 9.57 5.06
C ASN A 57 6.94 8.96 5.55
N PRO A 58 7.39 9.26 6.78
CA PRO A 58 8.66 8.74 7.31
C PRO A 58 8.70 7.21 7.41
N MET A 59 7.56 6.52 7.40
CA MET A 59 7.48 5.05 7.50
C MET A 59 8.09 4.31 6.30
N TRP A 60 8.29 5.00 5.17
CA TRP A 60 8.99 4.44 4.01
C TRP A 60 10.51 4.44 4.16
N ASP A 61 11.04 5.12 5.17
CA ASP A 61 12.47 5.21 5.42
C ASP A 61 12.78 4.46 6.71
N HIS A 62 13.37 3.26 6.60
CA HIS A 62 13.57 2.40 7.77
C HIS A 62 14.57 2.97 8.77
N ALA A 63 15.42 3.92 8.35
CA ALA A 63 16.30 4.64 9.27
C ALA A 63 15.53 5.56 10.23
N LYS A 64 14.24 5.81 9.97
CA LYS A 64 13.35 6.60 10.83
C LYS A 64 12.47 5.74 11.74
N PHE A 65 12.61 4.43 11.74
CA PHE A 65 11.80 3.54 12.57
C PHE A 65 11.89 3.93 14.05
N GLY A 66 10.73 4.15 14.69
CA GLY A 66 10.63 4.59 16.08
C GLY A 66 10.93 6.06 16.33
N HIS A 67 11.22 6.87 15.30
CA HIS A 67 11.34 8.31 15.48
C HIS A 67 9.97 8.96 15.65
N GLY A 68 9.88 9.95 16.54
CA GLY A 68 8.67 10.72 16.78
C GLY A 68 8.46 11.79 15.71
N TYR A 69 7.22 11.92 15.24
CA TYR A 69 6.77 12.89 14.25
C TYR A 69 5.45 13.52 14.68
N HIS A 70 5.20 14.72 14.16
CA HIS A 70 3.97 15.46 14.38
C HIS A 70 3.16 15.50 13.07
N TYR A 71 1.88 15.14 13.14
CA TYR A 71 0.98 15.30 12.00
C TYR A 71 0.72 16.78 11.76
N ILE A 72 1.16 17.28 10.60
CA ILE A 72 0.98 18.69 10.20
C ILE A 72 -0.30 18.92 9.39
N SER A 73 -0.97 17.86 8.94
CA SER A 73 -2.17 17.92 8.10
C SER A 73 -3.02 16.66 8.25
N GLY A 74 -4.23 16.67 7.68
CA GLY A 74 -5.15 15.53 7.67
C GLY A 74 -5.95 15.36 8.96
N PRO A 75 -6.70 14.25 9.11
CA PRO A 75 -7.60 14.02 10.24
C PRO A 75 -6.89 13.85 11.59
N PHE A 76 -5.57 13.67 11.58
CA PHE A 76 -4.74 13.52 12.77
C PHE A 76 -3.87 14.75 13.07
N ALA A 77 -4.06 15.87 12.36
CA ALA A 77 -3.28 17.09 12.56
C ALA A 77 -3.25 17.51 14.04
N GLY A 78 -2.06 17.85 14.55
CA GLY A 78 -1.87 18.19 15.97
C GLY A 78 -1.50 17.00 16.87
N ARG A 79 -1.55 15.77 16.35
CA ARG A 79 -1.16 14.56 17.10
C ARG A 79 0.29 14.17 16.81
N ASN A 80 0.90 13.46 17.75
CA ASN A 80 2.19 12.80 17.58
C ASN A 80 2.00 11.35 17.13
N PHE A 81 2.98 10.83 16.41
CA PHE A 81 3.11 9.40 16.12
C PHE A 81 4.59 8.99 16.09
N PHE A 82 4.85 7.70 16.28
CA PHE A 82 6.16 7.11 16.05
C PHE A 82 6.15 6.38 14.70
N ALA A 83 7.16 6.62 13.87
CA ALA A 83 7.20 6.01 12.55
C ALA A 83 7.37 4.48 12.67
N GLY A 84 6.37 3.73 12.20
CA GLY A 84 6.52 2.32 11.87
C GLY A 84 7.43 2.13 10.66
N LYS A 85 7.62 0.89 10.20
CA LYS A 85 8.39 0.58 8.97
C LYS A 85 7.53 -0.15 7.96
N VAL A 86 7.34 0.40 6.77
CA VAL A 86 6.67 -0.32 5.68
C VAL A 86 7.58 -1.43 5.19
N ILE A 87 7.12 -2.68 5.24
CA ILE A 87 7.92 -3.85 4.86
C ILE A 87 7.56 -4.39 3.48
N ARG A 88 6.31 -4.21 3.05
CA ARG A 88 5.84 -4.59 1.71
C ARG A 88 4.60 -3.82 1.33
N TYR A 89 4.34 -3.74 0.03
CA TYR A 89 3.14 -3.11 -0.51
C TYR A 89 2.67 -3.84 -1.77
N ARG A 90 1.40 -3.63 -2.12
CA ARG A 90 0.84 -4.10 -3.38
C ARG A 90 -0.09 -3.06 -3.97
N ILE A 91 -0.14 -3.04 -5.29
CA ILE A 91 -0.88 -2.05 -6.07
C ILE A 91 -2.20 -2.67 -6.52
N ARG A 92 -3.30 -1.92 -6.41
CA ARG A 92 -4.60 -2.37 -6.94
C ARG A 92 -4.55 -2.38 -8.46
N LYS A 93 -5.01 -3.46 -9.08
CA LYS A 93 -5.04 -3.57 -10.54
C LYS A 93 -5.98 -2.50 -11.12
N PRO A 94 -5.52 -1.71 -12.10
CA PRO A 94 -6.41 -0.79 -12.82
C PRO A 94 -7.56 -1.57 -13.46
N ARG A 95 -8.79 -1.05 -13.37
CA ARG A 95 -9.98 -1.71 -13.92
C ARG A 95 -9.82 -2.10 -15.40
N GLY A 96 -9.14 -1.28 -16.21
CA GLY A 96 -8.87 -1.59 -17.62
C GLY A 96 -8.01 -2.84 -17.83
N VAL A 97 -7.03 -3.10 -16.95
CA VAL A 97 -6.22 -4.33 -17.00
C VAL A 97 -7.07 -5.55 -16.65
N THR A 98 -7.94 -5.43 -15.65
CA THR A 98 -8.88 -6.49 -15.27
C THR A 98 -9.84 -6.84 -16.42
N LEU A 99 -10.36 -5.82 -17.12
CA LEU A 99 -11.25 -6.00 -18.27
C LEU A 99 -10.52 -6.67 -19.45
N LEU A 100 -9.30 -6.24 -19.78
CA LEU A 100 -8.48 -6.85 -20.84
C LEU A 100 -8.13 -8.30 -20.52
N GLN A 101 -7.81 -8.62 -19.26
CA GLN A 101 -7.56 -10.00 -18.82
C GLN A 101 -8.81 -10.89 -18.87
N GLN A 102 -10.01 -10.29 -18.83
CA GLN A 102 -11.27 -11.00 -19.00
C GLN A 102 -11.53 -11.26 -20.49
N ILE A 103 -11.45 -10.23 -21.33
CA ILE A 103 -11.58 -10.35 -22.80
C ILE A 103 -10.59 -11.38 -23.36
N ALA A 104 -9.31 -11.33 -22.96
CA ALA A 104 -8.30 -12.27 -23.43
C ALA A 104 -8.56 -13.72 -22.99
N ARG A 105 -9.30 -13.93 -21.88
CA ARG A 105 -9.73 -15.27 -21.45
C ARG A 105 -10.92 -15.75 -22.25
N ASP A 106 -11.91 -14.89 -22.44
CA ASP A 106 -13.13 -15.19 -23.19
C ASP A 106 -12.81 -15.49 -24.66
N ALA A 107 -11.85 -14.77 -25.26
CA ALA A 107 -11.38 -15.02 -26.63
C ALA A 107 -10.68 -16.38 -26.83
N LYS A 108 -10.21 -17.03 -25.76
CA LYS A 108 -9.58 -18.38 -25.83
C LYS A 108 -10.59 -19.52 -25.75
N CYS A 109 -11.88 -19.25 -25.48
CA CYS A 109 -12.96 -20.20 -25.61
C CYS A 109 -13.67 -19.96 -26.96
N PRO A 110 -13.29 -20.63 -28.06
CA PRO A 110 -14.06 -20.52 -29.29
C PRO A 110 -15.47 -21.03 -29.02
N GLN A 111 -16.47 -20.15 -29.18
CA GLN A 111 -17.85 -20.59 -29.30
C GLN A 111 -17.92 -21.54 -30.50
N LYS A 112 -18.28 -22.81 -30.26
CA LYS A 112 -18.77 -23.68 -31.33
C LYS A 112 -20.04 -23.03 -31.86
N VAL A 113 -19.93 -22.40 -33.02
CA VAL A 113 -21.08 -22.07 -33.86
C VAL A 113 -21.41 -23.36 -34.62
N ASP A 114 -22.47 -24.04 -34.18
CA ASP A 114 -23.07 -25.12 -34.97
C ASP A 114 -23.68 -24.47 -36.23
N ALA A 115 -23.23 -24.95 -37.40
CA ALA A 115 -23.69 -24.55 -38.71
C ALA A 115 -24.78 -25.50 -39.23
#